data_AF-T0TLE4-F1
#
_entry.id   AF-T0TLE4-F1
#
_cell.length_a   1.000
_cell.length_b   1.000
_cell.length_c   1.000
_cell.angle_alpha   90.00
_cell.angle_beta   90.00
_cell.angle_gamma   90.00
#
_symmetry.space_group_name_H-M   'P 1'
#
loop_
_entity.id
_entity.type
_entity.pdbx_description
1 polymer ?
#
loop_
_entity_poly.entity_id
_entity_poly.type
_entity_poly.pdbx_seq_one_letter_code
_entity_poly.pdbx_strand_id
1 'polypeptide(L)'
;MSDRIKIHDLPGLLQYGTALNSYGDNVEAAAKDTERIFKDKSDGAESTAVLAFFERLNILQQQVFYSAPSIIKLYGSNVTTFSNDVTGVGFSKKAWTWGDGKDSVKTILTGKQVDTIKTRFQAIQPLLDQATEKADFPEVNLEKRHLATATENLSTMASNRESTHTSVENAHTTFNTSLSTRISELEALNTIIERAKAVTAISPTVIFAAIKDQLLTEETMFYIDNIANETDARAVEAVLGGHPEILMQLDQNAISEGTYPSLASVMSVWYRRAADGNKEAIEIMNHYMDSFNGVDSTRVGDFVQKMMIGGIEASSMLEGRMTSLFDAGYSLNSPELVEYQKQLDYFNLFNGLMKSVQYLEVGRSVETVKISENPYATYYKDINYDKNIQIKFENGIAVLTLTTYSYQSAEAQSDAQKQRMFDLIKKTPKDKLTVGFNKSTETWRSSTESNTFGVRGLEYSEKMKAYEEERKEAKKKFLKDMAKAFADAATTAIAPEAYFANKVVQAALTVDASKAANNSFKLYKKLDGSDPKDRIEK
;
A
#
# COMPACT_ATOMS: atom_id res chain seq x y z
N MET A 1 -32.50 5.50 -20.38
CA MET A 1 -33.63 6.29 -19.83
C MET A 1 -33.02 7.55 -19.27
N SER A 2 -33.53 8.75 -19.61
CA SER A 2 -33.01 9.99 -19.02
C SER A 2 -33.48 10.10 -17.56
N ASP A 3 -32.59 10.43 -16.64
CA ASP A 3 -32.92 10.54 -15.23
C ASP A 3 -33.88 11.72 -14.98
N ARG A 4 -34.86 11.50 -14.10
CA ARG A 4 -35.76 12.55 -13.63
C ARG A 4 -35.11 13.29 -12.47
N ILE A 5 -34.62 14.50 -12.73
CA ILE A 5 -33.98 15.34 -11.71
C ILE A 5 -35.07 16.14 -10.97
N LYS A 6 -35.17 15.95 -9.65
CA LYS A 6 -36.12 16.65 -8.79
C LYS A 6 -35.40 17.32 -7.63
N ILE A 7 -35.54 18.63 -7.53
CA ILE A 7 -34.96 19.46 -6.47
C ILE A 7 -36.12 20.07 -5.69
N HIS A 8 -36.23 19.69 -4.42
CA HIS A 8 -37.41 19.98 -3.59
C HIS A 8 -37.29 21.24 -2.73
N ASP A 9 -36.07 21.69 -2.45
CA ASP A 9 -35.81 22.86 -1.60
C ASP A 9 -34.42 23.47 -1.90
N LEU A 10 -34.35 24.38 -2.86
CA LEU A 10 -33.13 25.12 -3.20
C LEU A 10 -32.63 26.01 -2.06
N PRO A 11 -33.48 26.84 -1.41
CA PRO A 11 -33.05 27.63 -0.25
C PRO A 11 -32.50 26.77 0.89
N GLY A 12 -33.13 25.63 1.18
CA GLY A 12 -32.64 24.69 2.18
C GLY A 12 -31.27 24.11 1.83
N LEU A 13 -31.03 23.74 0.57
CA LEU A 13 -29.70 23.30 0.11
C LEU A 13 -28.65 24.39 0.26
N LEU A 14 -28.96 25.63 -0.16
CA LEU A 14 -28.04 26.76 0.01
C LEU A 14 -27.68 26.97 1.50
N GLN A 15 -28.69 26.99 2.37
CA GLN A 15 -28.48 27.13 3.81
C GLN A 15 -27.66 25.97 4.38
N TYR A 16 -27.92 24.74 3.95
CA TYR A 16 -27.16 23.56 4.36
C TYR A 16 -25.68 23.65 3.93
N GLY A 17 -25.41 24.02 2.68
CA GLY A 17 -24.05 24.22 2.18
C GLY A 17 -23.29 25.31 2.95
N THR A 18 -23.95 26.43 3.26
CA THR A 18 -23.37 27.48 4.11
C THR A 18 -23.10 26.98 5.54
N ALA A 19 -24.03 26.23 6.13
CA ALA A 19 -23.86 25.69 7.47
C ALA A 19 -22.69 24.69 7.54
N LEU A 20 -22.49 23.87 6.49
CA LEU A 20 -21.33 22.97 6.38
C LEU A 20 -20.01 23.75 6.31
N ASN A 21 -19.96 24.85 5.56
CA ASN A 21 -18.77 25.69 5.51
C ASN A 21 -18.43 26.26 6.89
N SER A 22 -19.42 26.85 7.58
CA SER A 22 -19.25 27.36 8.94
C SER A 22 -18.86 26.26 9.94
N TYR A 23 -19.42 25.05 9.80
CA TYR A 23 -19.03 23.91 10.62
C TYR A 23 -17.57 23.51 10.37
N GLY A 24 -17.15 23.44 9.11
CA GLY A 24 -15.75 23.17 8.75
C GLY A 24 -14.78 24.20 9.31
N ASP A 25 -15.13 25.50 9.27
CA ASP A 25 -14.31 26.57 9.87
C ASP A 25 -14.20 26.42 11.39
N ASN A 26 -15.31 26.06 12.07
CA ASN A 26 -15.29 25.82 13.52
C ASN A 26 -14.44 24.60 13.90
N VAL A 27 -14.52 23.52 13.12
CA VAL A 27 -13.69 22.32 13.32
C VAL A 27 -12.21 22.66 13.10
N GLU A 28 -11.88 23.42 12.05
CA GLU A 28 -10.50 23.86 11.78
C GLU A 28 -9.95 24.74 12.91
N ALA A 29 -10.75 25.66 13.45
CA ALA A 29 -10.36 26.49 14.58
C ALA A 29 -10.07 25.65 15.84
N ALA A 30 -10.97 24.71 16.18
CA ALA A 30 -10.77 23.81 17.31
C ALA A 30 -9.55 22.88 17.11
N ALA A 31 -9.30 22.45 15.88
CA ALA A 31 -8.11 21.71 15.49
C ALA A 31 -6.82 22.51 15.73
N LYS A 32 -6.76 23.77 15.29
CA LYS A 32 -5.63 24.69 15.51
C LYS A 32 -5.31 24.89 16.99
N ASP A 33 -6.35 24.99 17.83
CA ASP A 33 -6.17 25.13 19.28
C ASP A 33 -5.60 23.86 19.94
N THR A 34 -5.76 22.70 19.30
CA THR A 34 -5.32 21.39 19.81
C THR A 34 -3.96 20.96 19.24
N GLU A 35 -3.62 21.40 18.03
CA GLU A 35 -2.35 21.09 17.37
C GLU A 35 -1.15 21.53 18.23
N ARG A 36 -0.17 20.64 18.36
CA ARG A 36 1.10 20.93 19.01
C ARG A 36 2.21 20.74 18.01
N ILE A 37 2.79 21.84 17.55
CA ILE A 37 3.98 21.77 16.70
C ILE A 37 5.18 21.40 17.57
N PHE A 38 5.69 20.20 17.37
CA PHE A 38 6.93 19.77 18.02
C PHE A 38 8.12 20.45 17.36
N LYS A 39 8.94 21.14 18.15
CA LYS A 39 10.20 21.79 17.74
C LYS A 39 11.27 21.50 18.80
N ASP A 40 12.51 21.24 18.40
CA ASP A 40 13.65 21.18 19.32
C ASP A 40 14.62 22.37 19.11
N LYS A 41 15.53 22.59 20.08
CA LYS A 41 16.53 23.66 20.15
C LYS A 41 18.00 23.16 20.14
N SER A 42 18.30 21.95 19.68
CA SER A 42 19.65 21.36 19.86
C SER A 42 20.35 20.99 18.55
N ASP A 43 21.69 21.04 18.53
CA ASP A 43 22.55 20.67 17.39
C ASP A 43 23.20 19.29 17.63
N GLY A 44 23.06 18.35 16.67
CA GLY A 44 23.68 17.00 16.70
C GLY A 44 22.90 15.94 15.88
N ALA A 45 23.51 14.79 15.56
CA ALA A 45 22.83 13.73 14.77
C ALA A 45 21.60 13.11 15.47
N GLU A 46 21.65 12.97 16.80
CA GLU A 46 20.50 12.60 17.63
C GLU A 46 19.40 13.67 17.54
N SER A 47 19.77 14.95 17.43
CA SER A 47 18.82 16.04 17.19
C SER A 47 18.19 15.94 15.81
N THR A 48 18.95 15.61 14.75
CA THR A 48 18.39 15.44 13.40
C THR A 48 17.37 14.30 13.32
N ALA A 49 17.64 13.17 13.96
CA ALA A 49 16.69 12.06 14.02
C ALA A 49 15.45 12.40 14.85
N VAL A 50 15.60 13.12 15.96
CA VAL A 50 14.47 13.64 16.76
C VAL A 50 13.64 14.64 15.96
N LEU A 51 14.27 15.55 15.24
CA LEU A 51 13.59 16.51 14.35
C LEU A 51 12.85 15.80 13.23
N ALA A 52 13.47 14.79 12.61
CA ALA A 52 12.81 13.96 11.62
C ALA A 52 11.56 13.30 12.22
N PHE A 53 11.66 12.68 13.39
CA PHE A 53 10.50 12.10 14.08
C PHE A 53 9.39 13.14 14.37
N PHE A 54 9.76 14.31 14.88
CA PHE A 54 8.82 15.42 15.13
C PHE A 54 8.14 15.92 13.86
N GLU A 55 8.86 15.99 12.74
CA GLU A 55 8.28 16.32 11.45
C GLU A 55 7.20 15.31 11.03
N ARG A 56 7.40 14.01 11.26
CA ARG A 56 6.39 12.99 10.93
C ARG A 56 5.17 13.12 11.85
N LEU A 57 5.37 13.42 13.14
CA LEU A 57 4.27 13.73 14.05
C LEU A 57 3.51 15.00 13.63
N ASN A 58 4.20 16.02 13.15
CA ASN A 58 3.58 17.25 12.64
C ASN A 58 2.80 16.97 11.35
N ILE A 59 3.31 16.15 10.43
CA ILE A 59 2.59 15.73 9.21
C ILE A 59 1.31 14.95 9.59
N LEU A 60 1.39 13.99 10.51
CA LEU A 60 0.23 13.23 10.96
C LEU A 60 -0.81 14.14 11.63
N GLN A 61 -0.37 15.06 12.48
CA GLN A 61 -1.25 16.06 13.08
C GLN A 61 -1.94 16.90 11.99
N GLN A 62 -1.20 17.36 10.99
CA GLN A 62 -1.78 18.15 9.92
C GLN A 62 -2.82 17.35 9.12
N GLN A 63 -2.49 16.10 8.77
CA GLN A 63 -3.38 15.23 8.04
C GLN A 63 -4.67 14.93 8.81
N VAL A 64 -4.58 14.69 10.12
CA VAL A 64 -5.75 14.41 10.97
C VAL A 64 -6.59 15.67 11.22
N PHE A 65 -5.96 16.79 11.55
CA PHE A 65 -6.65 17.99 12.03
C PHE A 65 -7.11 18.94 10.91
N TYR A 66 -6.48 18.93 9.73
CA TYR A 66 -6.83 19.85 8.64
C TYR A 66 -7.57 19.20 7.47
N SER A 67 -7.36 17.91 7.20
CA SER A 67 -7.99 17.28 6.02
C SER A 67 -9.51 17.17 6.19
N ALA A 68 -9.98 16.76 7.36
CA ALA A 68 -11.42 16.64 7.64
C ALA A 68 -12.20 17.95 7.49
N PRO A 69 -11.82 19.06 8.17
CA PRO A 69 -12.52 20.33 7.97
C PRO A 69 -12.40 20.85 6.52
N SER A 70 -11.28 20.63 5.84
CA SER A 70 -11.13 21.00 4.43
C SER A 70 -12.14 20.29 3.52
N ILE A 71 -12.28 18.96 3.66
CA ILE A 71 -13.22 18.16 2.87
C ILE A 71 -14.68 18.57 3.14
N ILE A 72 -15.02 18.86 4.41
CA ILE A 72 -16.35 19.36 4.80
C ILE A 72 -16.67 20.70 4.12
N LYS A 73 -15.71 21.63 4.08
CA LYS A 73 -15.89 22.94 3.40
C LYS A 73 -16.00 22.79 1.88
N LEU A 74 -15.25 21.87 1.28
CA LEU A 74 -15.40 21.57 -0.14
C LEU A 74 -16.77 20.97 -0.45
N TYR A 75 -17.28 20.09 0.41
CA TYR A 75 -18.64 19.58 0.27
C TYR A 75 -19.69 20.68 0.42
N GLY A 76 -19.60 21.54 1.44
CA GLY A 76 -20.48 22.69 1.61
C GLY A 76 -20.46 23.61 0.40
N SER A 77 -19.28 23.91 -0.13
CA SER A 77 -19.09 24.69 -1.36
C SER A 77 -19.78 24.04 -2.56
N ASN A 78 -19.62 22.72 -2.77
CA ASN A 78 -20.29 21.98 -3.86
C ASN A 78 -21.82 22.08 -3.78
N VAL A 79 -22.39 21.98 -2.56
CA VAL A 79 -23.84 22.16 -2.34
C VAL A 79 -24.27 23.59 -2.68
N THR A 80 -23.52 24.61 -2.23
CA THR A 80 -23.86 26.01 -2.52
C THR A 80 -23.76 26.32 -4.02
N THR A 81 -22.73 25.83 -4.71
CA THR A 81 -22.56 25.98 -6.16
C THR A 81 -23.71 25.34 -6.92
N PHE A 82 -24.08 24.10 -6.58
CA PHE A 82 -25.23 23.44 -7.20
C PHE A 82 -26.53 24.27 -7.04
N SER A 83 -26.79 24.77 -5.83
CA SER A 83 -27.97 25.61 -5.58
C SER A 83 -27.92 26.91 -6.38
N ASN A 84 -26.75 27.54 -6.48
CA ASN A 84 -26.55 28.78 -7.22
C ASN A 84 -26.69 28.58 -8.73
N ASP A 85 -26.16 27.49 -9.28
CA ASP A 85 -26.28 27.16 -10.71
C ASP A 85 -27.74 26.93 -11.11
N VAL A 86 -28.48 26.16 -10.31
CA VAL A 86 -29.91 25.94 -10.54
C VAL A 86 -30.72 27.23 -10.34
N THR A 87 -30.28 28.11 -9.45
CA THR A 87 -30.89 29.43 -9.27
C THR A 87 -30.59 30.37 -10.44
N GLY A 88 -29.37 30.33 -10.97
CA GLY A 88 -28.92 31.14 -12.09
C GLY A 88 -29.67 30.87 -13.39
N VAL A 89 -30.24 29.67 -13.55
CA VAL A 89 -31.11 29.31 -14.69
C VAL A 89 -32.59 29.62 -14.46
N GLY A 90 -32.94 30.30 -13.36
CA GLY A 90 -34.26 30.90 -13.14
C GLY A 90 -35.17 30.18 -12.14
N PHE A 91 -34.70 29.14 -11.42
CA PHE A 91 -35.47 28.53 -10.33
C PHE A 91 -35.17 29.18 -8.99
N SER A 92 -36.13 29.26 -8.07
CA SER A 92 -35.91 29.92 -6.76
C SER A 92 -36.35 29.12 -5.54
N LYS A 93 -37.09 28.03 -5.74
CA LYS A 93 -37.61 27.18 -4.66
C LYS A 93 -37.43 25.70 -4.97
N LYS A 94 -37.94 25.29 -6.14
CA LYS A 94 -37.96 23.90 -6.61
C LYS A 94 -37.60 23.89 -8.09
N ALA A 95 -36.99 22.80 -8.53
CA ALA A 95 -36.72 22.56 -9.94
C ALA A 95 -37.04 21.11 -10.28
N TRP A 96 -37.65 20.89 -11.43
CA TRP A 96 -37.88 19.55 -11.96
C TRP A 96 -37.64 19.57 -13.46
N THR A 97 -36.77 18.67 -13.91
CA THR A 97 -36.51 18.47 -15.32
C THR A 97 -36.45 16.98 -15.67
N TRP A 98 -36.72 16.67 -16.94
CA TRP A 98 -36.73 15.31 -17.49
C TRP A 98 -36.48 15.37 -19.00
N GLY A 99 -35.60 14.54 -19.53
CA GLY A 99 -35.17 14.58 -20.94
C GLY A 99 -36.34 14.39 -21.90
N ASP A 100 -37.13 13.33 -21.71
CA ASP A 100 -38.28 13.02 -22.57
C ASP A 100 -39.33 14.15 -22.52
N GLY A 101 -39.46 14.80 -21.37
CA GLY A 101 -40.33 15.96 -21.18
C GLY A 101 -39.86 17.19 -21.97
N LYS A 102 -38.54 17.47 -21.97
CA LYS A 102 -37.93 18.52 -22.80
C LYS A 102 -38.20 18.25 -24.29
N ASP A 103 -37.92 17.04 -24.75
CA ASP A 103 -38.08 16.67 -26.17
C ASP A 103 -39.53 16.78 -26.62
N SER A 104 -40.47 16.30 -25.81
CA SER A 104 -41.91 16.40 -26.09
C SER A 104 -42.37 17.85 -26.27
N VAL A 105 -41.93 18.76 -25.40
CA VAL A 105 -42.28 20.19 -25.51
C VAL A 105 -41.63 20.82 -26.75
N LYS A 106 -40.38 20.49 -27.05
CA LYS A 106 -39.68 20.95 -28.26
C LYS A 106 -40.45 20.57 -29.52
N THR A 107 -40.86 19.30 -29.66
CA THR A 107 -41.65 18.83 -30.80
C THR A 107 -42.99 19.54 -30.93
N ILE A 108 -43.67 19.82 -29.81
CA ILE A 108 -44.94 20.57 -29.83
C ILE A 108 -44.72 21.99 -30.35
N LEU A 109 -43.72 22.70 -29.82
CA LEU A 109 -43.44 24.10 -30.16
C LEU A 109 -43.00 24.25 -31.62
N THR A 110 -42.05 23.43 -32.09
CA THR A 110 -41.46 23.60 -33.43
C THR A 110 -42.24 22.92 -34.56
N GLY A 111 -43.17 22.01 -34.23
CA GLY A 111 -43.99 21.29 -35.20
C GLY A 111 -45.47 21.62 -35.04
N LYS A 112 -46.13 20.93 -34.12
CA LYS A 112 -47.60 20.95 -33.97
C LYS A 112 -48.18 22.37 -33.85
N GLN A 113 -47.50 23.24 -33.12
CA GLN A 113 -47.97 24.60 -32.86
C GLN A 113 -47.77 25.51 -34.08
N VAL A 114 -46.67 25.34 -34.83
CA VAL A 114 -46.45 26.01 -36.12
C VAL A 114 -47.51 25.58 -37.14
N ASP A 115 -47.78 24.28 -37.24
CA ASP A 115 -48.82 23.73 -38.12
C ASP A 115 -50.20 24.30 -37.77
N THR A 116 -50.52 24.36 -36.47
CA THR A 116 -51.78 24.93 -36.00
C THR A 116 -51.93 26.41 -36.40
N ILE A 117 -50.87 27.21 -36.25
CA ILE A 117 -50.88 28.63 -36.66
C ILE A 117 -51.11 28.73 -38.17
N LYS A 118 -50.39 27.94 -38.96
CA LYS A 118 -50.54 27.91 -40.42
C LYS A 118 -51.97 27.55 -40.83
N THR A 119 -52.55 26.48 -40.26
CA THR A 119 -53.95 26.10 -40.53
C THR A 119 -54.93 27.22 -40.17
N ARG A 120 -54.71 27.94 -39.06
CA ARG A 120 -55.56 29.07 -38.68
C ARG A 120 -55.43 30.25 -39.65
N PHE A 121 -54.23 30.57 -40.11
CA PHE A 121 -54.03 31.60 -41.14
C PHE A 121 -54.77 31.23 -42.43
N GLN A 122 -54.65 29.99 -42.89
CA GLN A 122 -55.35 29.51 -44.10
C GLN A 122 -56.88 29.58 -43.99
N ALA A 123 -57.44 29.36 -42.80
CA ALA A 123 -58.87 29.48 -42.57
C ALA A 123 -59.37 30.94 -42.52
N ILE A 124 -58.54 31.87 -42.04
CA ILE A 124 -58.89 33.29 -41.91
C ILE A 124 -58.64 34.05 -43.21
N GLN A 125 -57.61 33.67 -43.97
CA GLN A 125 -57.15 34.38 -45.16
C GLN A 125 -58.29 34.69 -46.16
N PRO A 126 -59.16 33.74 -46.56
CA PRO A 126 -60.23 34.04 -47.50
C PRO A 126 -61.27 35.04 -46.99
N LEU A 127 -61.51 35.05 -45.67
CA LEU A 127 -62.43 36.02 -45.04
C LEU A 127 -61.82 37.42 -45.04
N LEU A 128 -60.50 37.50 -44.82
CA LEU A 128 -59.76 38.76 -44.88
C LEU A 128 -59.71 39.30 -46.31
N ASP A 129 -59.43 38.44 -47.29
CA ASP A 129 -59.38 38.79 -48.71
C ASP A 129 -60.72 39.42 -49.16
N GLN A 130 -61.84 38.78 -48.82
CA GLN A 130 -63.19 39.29 -49.11
C GLN A 130 -63.47 40.65 -48.45
N ALA A 131 -63.00 40.85 -47.22
CA ALA A 131 -63.19 42.10 -46.49
C ALA A 131 -62.34 43.22 -47.09
N THR A 132 -61.08 42.94 -47.45
CA THR A 132 -60.18 43.91 -48.09
C THR A 132 -60.64 44.31 -49.48
N GLU A 133 -61.15 43.36 -50.27
CA GLU A 133 -61.71 43.62 -51.61
C GLU A 133 -62.92 44.55 -51.54
N LYS A 134 -63.90 44.27 -50.65
CA LYS A 134 -65.10 45.10 -50.51
C LYS A 134 -64.83 46.50 -49.96
N ALA A 135 -63.78 46.67 -49.17
CA ALA A 135 -63.40 47.93 -48.55
C ALA A 135 -62.39 48.73 -49.40
N ASP A 136 -61.97 48.21 -50.56
CA ASP A 136 -60.91 48.76 -51.41
C ASP A 136 -59.58 49.01 -50.64
N PHE A 137 -59.25 48.08 -49.74
CA PHE A 137 -58.00 48.10 -48.98
C PHE A 137 -56.91 47.26 -49.66
N PRO A 138 -55.61 47.58 -49.47
CA PRO A 138 -54.52 46.75 -49.95
C PRO A 138 -54.59 45.32 -49.42
N GLU A 139 -54.24 44.35 -50.27
CA GLU A 139 -54.17 42.93 -49.94
C GLU A 139 -53.25 42.68 -48.73
N VAL A 140 -53.70 41.81 -47.82
CA VAL A 140 -52.95 41.42 -46.62
C VAL A 140 -52.71 39.92 -46.63
N ASN A 141 -51.44 39.50 -46.77
CA ASN A 141 -51.07 38.09 -46.63
C ASN A 141 -50.59 37.77 -45.21
N LEU A 142 -51.39 37.01 -44.46
CA LEU A 142 -51.13 36.70 -43.05
C LEU A 142 -49.92 35.79 -42.87
N GLU A 143 -49.77 34.76 -43.71
CA GLU A 143 -48.62 33.84 -43.63
C GLU A 143 -47.30 34.60 -43.86
N LYS A 144 -47.23 35.39 -44.94
CA LYS A 144 -46.03 36.17 -45.29
C LYS A 144 -45.67 37.22 -44.23
N ARG A 145 -46.67 37.78 -43.53
CA ARG A 145 -46.44 38.80 -42.49
C ARG A 145 -46.06 38.21 -41.14
N HIS A 146 -46.60 37.05 -40.75
CA HIS A 146 -46.55 36.63 -39.34
C HIS A 146 -46.00 35.22 -39.10
N LEU A 147 -46.01 34.32 -40.09
CA LEU A 147 -45.63 32.92 -39.88
C LEU A 147 -44.14 32.76 -39.54
N ALA A 148 -43.27 33.52 -40.22
CA ALA A 148 -41.83 33.49 -39.95
C ALA A 148 -41.52 33.90 -38.50
N THR A 149 -42.02 35.05 -38.06
CA THR A 149 -41.84 35.54 -36.68
C THR A 149 -42.43 34.60 -35.64
N ALA A 150 -43.61 34.02 -35.89
CA ALA A 150 -44.21 33.06 -34.97
C ALA A 150 -43.36 31.77 -34.84
N THR A 151 -42.85 31.28 -35.97
CA THR A 151 -41.97 30.10 -36.02
C THR A 151 -40.65 30.35 -35.28
N GLU A 152 -40.04 31.51 -35.52
CA GLU A 152 -38.81 31.94 -34.84
C GLU A 152 -39.01 32.00 -33.32
N ASN A 153 -40.07 32.68 -32.86
CA ASN A 153 -40.39 32.77 -31.43
C ASN A 153 -40.58 31.40 -30.78
N LEU A 154 -41.32 30.48 -31.41
CA LEU A 154 -41.54 29.13 -30.90
C LEU A 154 -40.23 28.31 -30.87
N SER A 155 -39.37 28.48 -31.87
CA SER A 155 -38.04 27.87 -31.91
C SER A 155 -37.12 28.39 -30.80
N THR A 156 -37.13 29.69 -30.54
CA THR A 156 -36.42 30.31 -29.41
C THR A 156 -36.92 29.76 -28.07
N MET A 157 -38.25 29.63 -27.89
CA MET A 157 -38.82 29.04 -26.67
C MET A 157 -38.39 27.58 -26.49
N ALA A 158 -38.36 26.79 -27.56
CA ALA A 158 -37.90 25.41 -27.55
C ALA A 158 -36.40 25.32 -27.17
N SER A 159 -35.58 26.19 -27.75
CA SER A 159 -34.14 26.27 -27.47
C SER A 159 -33.87 26.70 -26.02
N ASN A 160 -34.62 27.67 -25.50
CA ASN A 160 -34.53 28.10 -24.09
C ASN A 160 -34.89 26.96 -23.14
N ARG A 161 -35.90 26.15 -23.47
CA ARG A 161 -36.30 24.98 -22.66
C ARG A 161 -35.22 23.92 -22.65
N GLU A 162 -34.60 23.66 -23.80
CA GLU A 162 -33.48 22.73 -23.93
C GLU A 162 -32.27 23.18 -23.14
N SER A 163 -31.85 24.44 -23.32
CA SER A 163 -30.76 25.05 -22.56
C SER A 163 -30.99 24.94 -21.04
N THR A 164 -32.19 25.29 -20.57
CA THR A 164 -32.55 25.17 -19.13
C THR A 164 -32.43 23.72 -18.63
N HIS A 165 -32.86 22.73 -19.42
CA HIS A 165 -32.73 21.32 -19.05
C HIS A 165 -31.26 20.92 -18.96
N THR A 166 -30.48 21.17 -20.01
CA THR A 166 -29.06 20.82 -20.08
C THR A 166 -28.26 21.47 -18.95
N SER A 167 -28.54 22.73 -18.60
CA SER A 167 -27.85 23.39 -17.48
C SER A 167 -28.16 22.75 -16.13
N VAL A 168 -29.43 22.40 -15.85
CA VAL A 168 -29.79 21.69 -14.60
C VAL A 168 -29.19 20.28 -14.57
N GLU A 169 -29.18 19.58 -15.69
CA GLU A 169 -28.58 18.26 -15.82
C GLU A 169 -27.05 18.30 -15.59
N ASN A 170 -26.37 19.28 -16.17
CA ASN A 170 -24.94 19.49 -15.96
C ASN A 170 -24.63 19.82 -14.50
N ALA A 171 -25.38 20.74 -13.87
CA ALA A 171 -25.22 21.07 -12.45
C ALA A 171 -25.41 19.83 -11.56
N HIS A 172 -26.44 19.02 -11.83
CA HIS A 172 -26.71 17.78 -11.10
C HIS A 172 -25.61 16.73 -11.29
N THR A 173 -25.11 16.56 -12.51
CA THR A 173 -24.04 15.62 -12.84
C THR A 173 -22.73 16.01 -12.15
N THR A 174 -22.35 17.28 -12.22
CA THR A 174 -21.19 17.83 -11.51
C THR A 174 -21.33 17.62 -10.01
N PHE A 175 -22.49 17.97 -9.42
CA PHE A 175 -22.74 17.79 -8.00
C PHE A 175 -22.58 16.33 -7.55
N ASN A 176 -23.17 15.37 -8.26
CA ASN A 176 -23.07 13.95 -7.91
C ASN A 176 -21.64 13.39 -8.08
N THR A 177 -20.92 13.87 -9.09
CA THR A 177 -19.51 13.50 -9.31
C THR A 177 -18.66 14.00 -8.14
N SER A 178 -18.81 15.28 -7.79
CA SER A 178 -18.11 15.88 -6.66
C SER A 178 -18.48 15.22 -5.33
N LEU A 179 -19.76 14.87 -5.11
CA LEU A 179 -20.21 14.15 -3.92
C LEU A 179 -19.52 12.79 -3.80
N SER A 180 -19.47 12.02 -4.89
CA SER A 180 -18.78 10.72 -4.91
C SER A 180 -17.30 10.89 -4.55
N THR A 181 -16.63 11.91 -5.11
CA THR A 181 -15.25 12.24 -4.74
C THR A 181 -15.12 12.59 -3.25
N ARG A 182 -16.01 13.42 -2.69
CA ARG A 182 -15.96 13.80 -1.27
C ARG A 182 -16.17 12.59 -0.34
N ILE A 183 -17.04 11.65 -0.70
CA ILE A 183 -17.26 10.41 0.07
C ILE A 183 -15.95 9.60 0.13
N SER A 184 -15.30 9.39 -1.01
CA SER A 184 -14.04 8.65 -1.07
C SER A 184 -12.91 9.33 -0.28
N GLU A 185 -12.85 10.66 -0.28
CA GLU A 185 -11.89 11.39 0.56
C GLU A 185 -12.18 11.25 2.05
N LEU A 186 -13.45 11.30 2.47
CA LEU A 186 -13.82 11.07 3.87
C LEU A 186 -13.52 9.62 4.31
N GLU A 187 -13.72 8.64 3.43
CA GLU A 187 -13.34 7.25 3.71
C GLU A 187 -11.82 7.11 3.86
N ALA A 188 -11.02 7.80 3.03
CA ALA A 188 -9.56 7.81 3.13
C ALA A 188 -9.04 8.43 4.44
N LEU A 189 -9.80 9.34 5.08
CA LEU A 189 -9.45 9.86 6.40
C LEU A 189 -9.44 8.78 7.49
N ASN A 190 -10.28 7.74 7.38
CA ASN A 190 -10.26 6.65 8.34
C ASN A 190 -8.89 5.97 8.36
N THR A 191 -8.31 5.71 7.18
CA THR A 191 -6.95 5.17 7.04
C THR A 191 -5.90 6.07 7.68
N ILE A 192 -6.00 7.40 7.47
CA ILE A 192 -5.09 8.38 8.09
C ILE A 192 -5.21 8.35 9.62
N ILE A 193 -6.44 8.33 10.15
CA ILE A 193 -6.70 8.32 11.59
C ILE A 193 -6.22 7.01 12.22
N GLU A 194 -6.45 5.87 11.58
CA GLU A 194 -5.97 4.55 12.04
C GLU A 194 -4.45 4.52 12.09
N ARG A 195 -3.78 5.00 11.03
CA ARG A 195 -2.32 5.16 11.01
C ARG A 195 -1.83 6.07 12.12
N ALA A 196 -2.45 7.24 12.32
CA ALA A 196 -2.04 8.17 13.37
C ALA A 196 -2.19 7.56 14.78
N LYS A 197 -3.29 6.84 15.04
CA LYS A 197 -3.49 6.10 16.29
C LYS A 197 -2.44 5.01 16.49
N ALA A 198 -2.12 4.27 15.44
CA ALA A 198 -1.12 3.20 15.49
C ALA A 198 0.29 3.75 15.77
N VAL A 199 0.72 4.78 15.05
CA VAL A 199 2.04 5.42 15.26
C VAL A 199 2.17 5.99 16.67
N THR A 200 1.12 6.65 17.17
CA THR A 200 1.12 7.23 18.52
C THR A 200 0.98 6.20 19.65
N ALA A 201 0.67 4.94 19.33
CA ALA A 201 0.64 3.84 20.30
C ALA A 201 2.04 3.31 20.64
N ILE A 202 3.05 3.55 19.78
CA ILE A 202 4.44 3.15 20.08
C ILE A 202 4.94 3.96 21.27
N SER A 203 5.54 3.30 22.25
CA SER A 203 6.12 3.94 23.41
C SER A 203 7.17 4.99 23.01
N PRO A 204 7.04 6.25 23.46
CA PRO A 204 8.07 7.27 23.24
C PRO A 204 9.44 6.83 23.76
N THR A 205 9.48 6.05 24.84
CA THR A 205 10.72 5.50 25.39
C THR A 205 11.41 4.58 24.37
N VAL A 206 10.65 3.75 23.65
CA VAL A 206 11.21 2.89 22.58
C VAL A 206 11.71 3.73 21.42
N ILE A 207 10.96 4.75 20.99
CA ILE A 207 11.39 5.65 19.90
C ILE A 207 12.71 6.35 20.25
N PHE A 208 12.81 6.98 21.43
CA PHE A 208 14.03 7.70 21.81
C PHE A 208 15.20 6.76 22.08
N ALA A 209 14.96 5.56 22.61
CA ALA A 209 16.00 4.53 22.71
C ALA A 209 16.51 4.10 21.33
N ALA A 210 15.60 3.83 20.39
CA ALA A 210 15.95 3.47 19.01
C ALA A 210 16.70 4.57 18.27
N ILE A 211 16.41 5.86 18.53
CA ILE A 211 17.18 6.99 18.00
C ILE A 211 18.60 6.99 18.57
N LYS A 212 18.73 6.90 19.90
CA LYS A 212 20.02 6.85 20.60
C LYS A 212 20.87 5.68 20.10
N ASP A 213 20.22 4.53 19.91
CA ASP A 213 20.87 3.32 19.42
C ASP A 213 21.06 3.33 17.91
N GLN A 214 20.76 4.42 17.19
CA GLN A 214 20.91 4.55 15.73
C GLN A 214 20.13 3.51 14.90
N LEU A 215 19.07 2.94 15.46
CA LEU A 215 18.08 2.16 14.70
C LEU A 215 17.14 3.09 13.93
N LEU A 216 16.76 4.22 14.56
CA LEU A 216 16.03 5.31 13.92
C LEU A 216 16.99 6.49 13.67
N THR A 217 17.29 6.72 12.39
CA THR A 217 18.00 7.89 11.89
C THR A 217 17.05 8.70 11.01
N GLU A 218 17.48 9.89 10.57
CA GLU A 218 16.74 10.66 9.57
C GLU A 218 16.38 9.80 8.33
N GLU A 219 17.31 8.93 7.93
CA GLU A 219 17.19 8.10 6.74
C GLU A 219 16.31 6.86 6.92
N THR A 220 16.19 6.35 8.15
CA THR A 220 15.42 5.15 8.48
C THR A 220 14.06 5.45 9.10
N MET A 221 13.70 6.73 9.23
CA MET A 221 12.41 7.16 9.78
C MET A 221 11.20 6.63 8.99
N PHE A 222 11.42 6.19 7.74
CA PHE A 222 10.41 5.49 6.94
C PHE A 222 9.87 4.22 7.61
N TYR A 223 10.56 3.66 8.62
CA TYR A 223 10.03 2.56 9.42
C TYR A 223 8.69 2.92 10.08
N ILE A 224 8.58 4.16 10.56
CA ILE A 224 7.37 4.71 11.16
C ILE A 224 6.32 5.01 10.09
N ASP A 225 6.75 5.40 8.90
CA ASP A 225 5.84 5.72 7.79
C ASP A 225 5.09 4.48 7.25
N ASN A 226 5.70 3.31 7.39
CA ASN A 226 5.15 2.03 6.97
C ASN A 226 4.18 1.39 7.99
N ILE A 227 3.87 2.09 9.09
CA ILE A 227 2.85 1.65 10.06
C ILE A 227 1.49 2.05 9.53
N ALA A 228 0.65 1.08 9.21
CA ALA A 228 -0.73 1.33 8.78
C ALA A 228 -1.75 1.04 9.89
N ASN A 229 -1.47 0.05 10.75
CA ASN A 229 -2.40 -0.39 11.79
C ASN A 229 -1.70 -0.75 13.12
N GLU A 230 -2.48 -1.09 14.15
CA GLU A 230 -1.98 -1.41 15.50
C GLU A 230 -1.04 -2.62 15.53
N THR A 231 -1.28 -3.64 14.68
CA THR A 231 -0.40 -4.81 14.59
C THR A 231 0.96 -4.41 14.01
N ASP A 232 0.98 -3.53 13.02
CA ASP A 232 2.22 -2.97 12.46
C ASP A 232 3.00 -2.20 13.52
N ALA A 233 2.32 -1.36 14.30
CA ALA A 233 2.93 -0.60 15.39
C ALA A 233 3.59 -1.51 16.43
N ARG A 234 2.88 -2.57 16.86
CA ARG A 234 3.42 -3.58 17.79
C ARG A 234 4.60 -4.34 17.18
N ALA A 235 4.58 -4.64 15.89
CA ALA A 235 5.67 -5.31 15.20
C ALA A 235 6.93 -4.42 15.12
N VAL A 236 6.76 -3.14 14.75
CA VAL A 236 7.85 -2.16 14.67
C VAL A 236 8.41 -1.88 16.07
N GLU A 237 7.56 -1.66 17.06
CA GLU A 237 7.97 -1.47 18.46
C GLU A 237 8.77 -2.67 18.99
N ALA A 238 8.34 -3.90 18.68
CA ALA A 238 9.03 -5.11 19.08
C ALA A 238 10.47 -5.18 18.52
N VAL A 239 10.68 -4.94 17.23
CA VAL A 239 12.03 -5.01 16.64
C VAL A 239 12.92 -3.84 17.08
N LEU A 240 12.36 -2.64 17.24
CA LEU A 240 13.10 -1.47 17.73
C LEU A 240 13.49 -1.62 19.21
N GLY A 241 12.61 -2.21 20.01
CA GLY A 241 12.82 -2.47 21.43
C GLY A 241 13.67 -3.71 21.74
N GLY A 242 14.17 -4.44 20.73
CA GLY A 242 14.99 -5.63 20.94
C GLY A 242 14.21 -6.88 21.39
N HIS A 243 12.90 -6.94 21.08
CA HIS A 243 12.00 -8.06 21.39
C HIS A 243 11.39 -8.72 20.12
N PRO A 244 12.21 -9.07 19.11
CA PRO A 244 11.71 -9.61 17.84
C PRO A 244 11.00 -10.96 17.97
N GLU A 245 11.15 -11.68 19.08
CA GLU A 245 10.38 -12.89 19.38
C GLU A 245 8.86 -12.67 19.44
N ILE A 246 8.42 -11.43 19.67
CA ILE A 246 7.00 -11.04 19.67
C ILE A 246 6.40 -11.19 18.27
N LEU A 247 7.18 -11.05 17.20
CA LEU A 247 6.67 -11.11 15.82
C LEU A 247 5.96 -12.44 15.51
N MET A 248 6.46 -13.55 16.05
CA MET A 248 5.83 -14.87 15.89
C MET A 248 4.58 -15.07 16.75
N GLN A 249 4.32 -14.17 17.69
CA GLN A 249 3.11 -14.18 18.53
C GLN A 249 1.98 -13.33 17.93
N LEU A 250 2.32 -12.42 17.00
CA LEU A 250 1.34 -11.60 16.30
C LEU A 250 0.58 -12.41 15.24
N ASP A 251 -0.60 -11.89 14.86
CA ASP A 251 -1.29 -12.33 13.66
C ASP A 251 -0.55 -11.80 12.43
N GLN A 252 0.16 -12.69 11.75
CA GLN A 252 0.98 -12.37 10.59
C GLN A 252 0.15 -11.97 9.35
N ASN A 253 -1.17 -12.19 9.36
CA ASN A 253 -2.07 -11.72 8.31
C ASN A 253 -2.57 -10.29 8.58
N ALA A 254 -2.44 -9.81 9.81
CA ALA A 254 -2.77 -8.44 10.19
C ALA A 254 -1.57 -7.48 10.06
N ILE A 255 -0.35 -8.01 9.92
CA ILE A 255 0.84 -7.20 9.55
C ILE A 255 0.73 -6.82 8.08
N SER A 256 0.74 -5.52 7.79
CA SER A 256 0.68 -4.98 6.44
C SER A 256 1.91 -5.39 5.63
N GLU A 257 1.72 -5.71 4.33
CA GLU A 257 2.83 -6.06 3.43
C GLU A 257 3.95 -5.01 3.45
N GLY A 258 3.57 -3.71 3.45
CA GLY A 258 4.50 -2.58 3.48
C GLY A 258 5.30 -2.41 4.77
N THR A 259 4.99 -3.13 5.85
CA THR A 259 5.72 -3.05 7.13
C THR A 259 6.94 -3.97 7.15
N TYR A 260 6.92 -5.08 6.39
CA TYR A 260 8.03 -6.05 6.36
C TYR A 260 9.40 -5.47 5.95
N PRO A 261 9.51 -4.50 5.01
CA PRO A 261 10.77 -3.82 4.74
C PRO A 261 11.38 -3.14 5.96
N SER A 262 10.54 -2.51 6.81
CA SER A 262 10.98 -1.89 8.06
C SER A 262 11.51 -2.94 9.03
N LEU A 263 10.74 -4.03 9.23
CA LEU A 263 11.13 -5.11 10.14
C LEU A 263 12.45 -5.76 9.70
N ALA A 264 12.58 -6.09 8.41
CA ALA A 264 13.79 -6.69 7.86
C ALA A 264 15.01 -5.77 7.96
N SER A 265 14.81 -4.45 7.83
CA SER A 265 15.88 -3.47 7.97
C SER A 265 16.37 -3.36 9.41
N VAL A 266 15.47 -3.30 10.39
CA VAL A 266 15.87 -3.31 11.81
C VAL A 266 16.59 -4.62 12.16
N MET A 267 16.08 -5.76 11.69
CA MET A 267 16.70 -7.06 11.94
C MET A 267 18.06 -7.24 11.25
N SER A 268 18.30 -6.61 10.09
CA SER A 268 19.62 -6.63 9.45
C SER A 268 20.66 -5.81 10.24
N VAL A 269 20.23 -4.73 10.91
CA VAL A 269 21.08 -3.97 11.84
C VAL A 269 21.41 -4.80 13.09
N TRP A 270 20.44 -5.51 13.67
CA TRP A 270 20.71 -6.44 14.77
C TRP A 270 21.65 -7.57 14.36
N TYR A 271 21.45 -8.15 13.18
CA TYR A 271 22.36 -9.15 12.61
C TYR A 271 23.78 -8.58 12.49
N ARG A 272 23.94 -7.38 11.93
CA ARG A 272 25.26 -6.71 11.81
C ARG A 272 25.94 -6.57 13.17
N ARG A 273 25.24 -6.05 14.17
CA ARG A 273 25.80 -5.87 15.52
C ARG A 273 26.22 -7.20 16.13
N ALA A 274 25.41 -8.25 15.94
CA ALA A 274 25.72 -9.58 16.43
C ALA A 274 26.94 -10.19 15.71
N ALA A 275 27.02 -10.01 14.39
CA ALA A 275 28.16 -10.39 13.55
C ALA A 275 29.45 -9.67 13.96
N ASP A 276 29.35 -8.42 14.39
CA ASP A 276 30.46 -7.60 14.91
C ASP A 276 30.80 -7.93 16.39
N GLY A 277 30.11 -8.90 17.01
CA GLY A 277 30.40 -9.41 18.35
C GLY A 277 29.66 -8.72 19.50
N ASN A 278 28.64 -7.90 19.23
CA ASN A 278 27.80 -7.30 20.27
C ASN A 278 26.95 -8.39 20.97
N LYS A 279 27.14 -8.55 22.29
CA LYS A 279 26.49 -9.60 23.09
C LYS A 279 24.97 -9.47 23.15
N GLU A 280 24.47 -8.26 23.35
CA GLU A 280 23.03 -7.98 23.40
C GLU A 280 22.37 -8.29 22.06
N ALA A 281 22.99 -7.88 20.94
CA ALA A 281 22.50 -8.22 19.61
C ALA A 281 22.51 -9.73 19.34
N ILE A 282 23.52 -10.47 19.84
CA ILE A 282 23.54 -11.93 19.76
C ILE A 282 22.37 -12.54 20.54
N GLU A 283 22.06 -12.02 21.73
CA GLU A 283 20.92 -12.47 22.54
C GLU A 283 19.59 -12.17 21.84
N ILE A 284 19.40 -10.95 21.33
CA ILE A 284 18.22 -10.54 20.54
C ILE A 284 18.02 -11.46 19.32
N MET A 285 19.09 -11.72 18.56
CA MET A 285 19.02 -12.60 17.39
C MET A 285 18.73 -14.06 17.79
N ASN A 286 19.20 -14.54 18.95
CA ASN A 286 18.85 -15.86 19.47
C ASN A 286 17.39 -15.92 19.92
N HIS A 287 16.87 -14.90 20.62
CA HIS A 287 15.45 -14.81 20.96
C HIS A 287 14.56 -14.83 19.72
N TYR A 288 14.96 -14.13 18.67
CA TYR A 288 14.28 -14.19 17.37
C TYR A 288 14.27 -15.62 16.79
N MET A 289 15.41 -16.30 16.74
CA MET A 289 15.48 -17.69 16.25
C MET A 289 14.69 -18.66 17.12
N ASP A 290 14.76 -18.52 18.45
CA ASP A 290 14.06 -19.36 19.41
C ASP A 290 12.53 -19.25 19.26
N SER A 291 12.03 -18.10 18.80
CA SER A 291 10.60 -17.88 18.55
C SER A 291 10.01 -18.80 17.45
N PHE A 292 10.85 -19.42 16.61
CA PHE A 292 10.42 -20.39 15.61
C PHE A 292 10.29 -21.81 16.18
N ASN A 293 10.93 -22.09 17.31
CA ASN A 293 10.98 -23.43 17.89
C ASN A 293 9.60 -23.84 18.41
N GLY A 294 9.13 -25.04 18.01
CA GLY A 294 7.81 -25.54 18.39
C GLY A 294 6.62 -24.90 17.68
N VAL A 295 6.84 -23.96 16.75
CA VAL A 295 5.80 -23.39 15.88
C VAL A 295 5.63 -24.28 14.65
N ASP A 296 4.43 -24.32 14.04
CA ASP A 296 4.21 -25.02 12.77
C ASP A 296 5.20 -24.54 11.69
N SER A 297 5.88 -25.46 11.01
CA SER A 297 6.95 -25.14 10.05
C SER A 297 6.44 -24.39 8.83
N THR A 298 5.18 -24.58 8.44
CA THR A 298 4.56 -23.83 7.33
C THR A 298 4.39 -22.38 7.76
N ARG A 299 3.86 -22.15 8.96
CA ARG A 299 3.74 -20.79 9.52
C ARG A 299 5.10 -20.09 9.66
N VAL A 300 6.14 -20.80 10.11
CA VAL A 300 7.51 -20.26 10.14
C VAL A 300 7.98 -19.92 8.72
N GLY A 301 7.78 -20.85 7.77
CA GLY A 301 8.15 -20.68 6.36
C GLY A 301 7.51 -19.44 5.72
N ASP A 302 6.20 -19.27 5.89
CA ASP A 302 5.45 -18.12 5.36
C ASP A 302 5.95 -16.80 5.96
N PHE A 303 6.23 -16.79 7.27
CA PHE A 303 6.73 -15.60 7.95
C PHE A 303 8.13 -15.19 7.48
N VAL A 304 9.09 -16.13 7.48
CA VAL A 304 10.47 -15.82 7.06
C VAL A 304 10.53 -15.46 5.58
N GLN A 305 9.59 -15.95 4.78
CA GLN A 305 9.43 -15.53 3.39
C GLN A 305 9.01 -14.07 3.26
N LYS A 306 7.99 -13.63 4.02
CA LYS A 306 7.60 -12.21 4.05
C LYS A 306 8.75 -11.31 4.52
N MET A 307 9.52 -11.75 5.53
CA MET A 307 10.74 -11.05 5.98
C MET A 307 11.81 -10.96 4.88
N MET A 308 12.03 -12.04 4.11
CA MET A 308 12.97 -12.01 2.98
C MET A 308 12.51 -11.07 1.87
N ILE A 309 11.21 -11.06 1.53
CA ILE A 309 10.65 -10.13 0.55
C ILE A 309 10.84 -8.69 1.01
N GLY A 310 10.51 -8.38 2.27
CA GLY A 310 10.75 -7.06 2.86
C GLY A 310 12.23 -6.66 2.83
N GLY A 311 13.14 -7.59 3.13
CA GLY A 311 14.59 -7.35 3.02
C GLY A 311 15.05 -7.06 1.59
N ILE A 312 14.46 -7.73 0.59
CA ILE A 312 14.73 -7.45 -0.83
C ILE A 312 14.23 -6.05 -1.20
N GLU A 313 13.01 -5.68 -0.79
CA GLU A 313 12.46 -4.34 -1.08
C GLU A 313 13.31 -3.23 -0.43
N ALA A 314 13.70 -3.40 0.83
CA ALA A 314 14.61 -2.49 1.52
C ALA A 314 15.97 -2.38 0.82
N SER A 315 16.55 -3.50 0.41
CA SER A 315 17.83 -3.51 -0.33
C SER A 315 17.71 -2.76 -1.67
N SER A 316 16.61 -2.92 -2.40
CA SER A 316 16.39 -2.21 -3.66
C SER A 316 16.20 -0.70 -3.48
N MET A 317 15.59 -0.25 -2.38
CA MET A 317 15.55 1.17 -2.04
C MET A 317 16.96 1.73 -1.78
N LEU A 318 17.80 0.98 -1.06
CA LEU A 318 19.18 1.36 -0.77
C LEU A 318 20.05 1.39 -2.04
N GLU A 319 19.92 0.39 -2.92
CA GLU A 319 20.58 0.36 -4.24
C GLU A 319 20.20 1.58 -5.10
N GLY A 320 18.93 2.00 -5.06
CA GLY A 320 18.47 3.21 -5.74
C GLY A 320 19.15 4.48 -5.19
N ARG A 321 19.34 4.58 -3.87
CA ARG A 321 20.09 5.68 -3.24
C ARG A 321 21.56 5.67 -3.64
N MET A 322 22.21 4.51 -3.62
CA MET A 322 23.60 4.36 -4.06
C MET A 322 23.79 4.80 -5.51
N THR A 323 22.86 4.42 -6.39
CA THR A 323 22.87 4.81 -7.80
C THR A 323 22.73 6.33 -7.94
N SER A 324 21.80 6.95 -7.19
CA SER A 324 21.63 8.41 -7.22
C SER A 324 22.86 9.17 -6.72
N LEU A 325 23.58 8.65 -5.72
CA LEU A 325 24.83 9.27 -5.25
C LEU A 325 25.95 9.12 -6.29
N PHE A 326 26.07 7.94 -6.89
CA PHE A 326 27.04 7.70 -7.96
C PHE A 326 26.78 8.63 -9.16
N ASP A 327 25.53 8.79 -9.58
CA ASP A 327 25.13 9.73 -10.65
C ASP A 327 25.39 11.20 -10.28
N ALA A 328 25.35 11.52 -8.99
CA ALA A 328 25.74 12.84 -8.46
C ALA A 328 27.27 13.04 -8.40
N GLY A 329 28.07 12.07 -8.83
CA GLY A 329 29.53 12.16 -8.95
C GLY A 329 30.30 11.59 -7.75
N TYR A 330 29.63 10.90 -6.82
CA TYR A 330 30.32 10.23 -5.71
C TYR A 330 31.17 9.06 -6.25
N SER A 331 32.40 8.94 -5.74
CA SER A 331 33.26 7.80 -6.09
C SER A 331 32.77 6.52 -5.40
N LEU A 332 32.92 5.36 -6.05
CA LEU A 332 32.52 4.07 -5.48
C LEU A 332 33.18 3.75 -4.12
N ASN A 333 34.33 4.36 -3.84
CA ASN A 333 35.08 4.19 -2.60
C ASN A 333 34.78 5.31 -1.58
N SER A 334 33.78 6.16 -1.84
CA SER A 334 33.34 7.16 -0.87
C SER A 334 32.85 6.49 0.42
N PRO A 335 33.12 7.08 1.60
CA PRO A 335 32.67 6.52 2.88
C PRO A 335 31.18 6.17 2.89
N GLU A 336 30.35 6.99 2.26
CA GLU A 336 28.91 6.82 2.16
C GLU A 336 28.53 5.57 1.34
N LEU A 337 29.08 5.41 0.13
CA LEU A 337 28.79 4.24 -0.71
C LEU A 337 29.38 2.95 -0.13
N VAL A 338 30.53 3.02 0.56
CA VAL A 338 31.10 1.86 1.26
C VAL A 338 30.21 1.42 2.42
N GLU A 339 29.66 2.37 3.19
CA GLU A 339 28.74 2.06 4.28
C GLU A 339 27.41 1.50 3.76
N TYR A 340 26.86 2.04 2.68
CA TYR A 340 25.67 1.47 2.03
C TYR A 340 25.92 0.08 1.44
N GLN A 341 27.09 -0.16 0.84
CA GLN A 341 27.46 -1.51 0.40
C GLN A 341 27.52 -2.48 1.59
N LYS A 342 28.11 -2.06 2.71
CA LYS A 342 28.14 -2.85 3.94
C LYS A 342 26.72 -3.15 4.44
N GLN A 343 25.80 -2.19 4.39
CA GLN A 343 24.39 -2.42 4.73
C GLN A 343 23.73 -3.45 3.80
N LEU A 344 23.95 -3.37 2.48
CA LEU A 344 23.47 -4.37 1.52
C LEU A 344 24.00 -5.78 1.83
N ASP A 345 25.27 -5.90 2.20
CA ASP A 345 25.86 -7.19 2.55
C ASP A 345 25.16 -7.82 3.75
N TYR A 346 24.77 -7.03 4.77
CA TYR A 346 24.01 -7.55 5.90
C TYR A 346 22.55 -7.84 5.59
N PHE A 347 21.90 -7.12 4.66
CA PHE A 347 20.60 -7.54 4.11
C PHE A 347 20.71 -8.92 3.46
N ASN A 348 21.77 -9.15 2.67
CA ASN A 348 22.02 -10.44 2.02
C ASN A 348 22.28 -11.56 3.03
N LEU A 349 23.09 -11.30 4.06
CA LEU A 349 23.37 -12.26 5.13
C LEU A 349 22.12 -12.59 5.95
N PHE A 350 21.33 -11.58 6.32
CA PHE A 350 20.06 -11.77 7.03
C PHE A 350 19.06 -12.57 6.18
N ASN A 351 18.92 -12.24 4.89
CA ASN A 351 18.09 -13.00 3.97
C ASN A 351 18.60 -14.44 3.78
N GLY A 352 19.93 -14.64 3.77
CA GLY A 352 20.55 -15.96 3.75
C GLY A 352 20.22 -16.79 4.99
N LEU A 353 20.20 -16.15 6.17
CA LEU A 353 19.73 -16.78 7.41
C LEU A 353 18.25 -17.16 7.32
N MET A 354 17.37 -16.26 6.88
CA MET A 354 15.93 -16.55 6.70
C MET A 354 15.68 -17.67 5.68
N LYS A 355 16.43 -17.68 4.56
CA LYS A 355 16.40 -18.76 3.56
C LYS A 355 16.81 -20.09 4.19
N SER A 356 17.81 -20.08 5.07
CA SER A 356 18.28 -21.28 5.78
C SER A 356 17.23 -21.80 6.75
N VAL A 357 16.55 -20.92 7.50
CA VAL A 357 15.42 -21.28 8.38
C VAL A 357 14.30 -21.96 7.59
N GLN A 358 13.92 -21.39 6.45
CA GLN A 358 12.91 -21.96 5.56
C GLN A 358 13.35 -23.32 5.00
N TYR A 359 14.61 -23.41 4.53
CA TYR A 359 15.16 -24.62 3.93
C TYR A 359 15.25 -25.79 4.91
N LEU A 360 15.62 -25.52 6.16
CA LEU A 360 15.70 -26.53 7.21
C LEU A 360 14.31 -26.95 7.73
N GLU A 361 13.25 -26.27 7.29
CA GLU A 361 11.87 -26.42 7.75
C GLU A 361 11.79 -26.33 9.28
N VAL A 362 12.44 -25.32 9.86
CA VAL A 362 12.45 -25.08 11.31
C VAL A 362 11.01 -25.04 11.85
N GLY A 363 10.81 -25.63 13.03
CA GLY A 363 9.50 -25.78 13.64
C GLY A 363 9.00 -27.23 13.62
N ARG A 364 7.70 -27.39 13.77
CA ARG A 364 7.01 -28.69 13.79
C ARG A 364 6.43 -29.01 12.42
N SER A 365 6.68 -30.22 11.95
CA SER A 365 6.14 -30.71 10.67
C SER A 365 5.76 -32.18 10.76
N VAL A 366 4.97 -32.63 9.80
CA VAL A 366 4.60 -34.04 9.64
C VAL A 366 4.90 -34.46 8.21
N GLU A 367 5.59 -35.58 8.05
CA GLU A 367 5.85 -36.22 6.77
C GLU A 367 5.10 -37.55 6.72
N THR A 368 4.21 -37.71 5.74
CA THR A 368 3.47 -38.96 5.53
C THR A 368 4.19 -39.82 4.50
N VAL A 369 4.75 -40.94 4.96
CA VAL A 369 5.55 -41.85 4.14
C VAL A 369 4.76 -43.10 3.82
N LYS A 370 4.70 -43.46 2.52
CA LYS A 370 4.12 -44.72 2.05
C LYS A 370 5.05 -45.89 2.37
N ILE A 371 4.52 -46.93 3.00
CA ILE A 371 5.32 -48.06 3.51
C ILE A 371 5.04 -49.33 2.72
N SER A 372 3.79 -49.53 2.32
CA SER A 372 3.42 -50.66 1.49
C SER A 372 2.17 -50.33 0.67
N GLU A 373 2.04 -51.02 -0.45
CA GLU A 373 0.87 -50.98 -1.32
C GLU A 373 0.48 -52.40 -1.64
N ASN A 374 -0.80 -52.69 -1.52
CA ASN A 374 -1.39 -53.89 -2.08
C ASN A 374 -2.58 -53.48 -2.99
N PRO A 375 -3.15 -54.41 -3.78
CA PRO A 375 -4.20 -54.09 -4.75
C PRO A 375 -5.49 -53.48 -4.16
N TYR A 376 -5.64 -53.50 -2.83
CA TYR A 376 -6.84 -53.08 -2.11
C TYR A 376 -6.60 -51.90 -1.15
N ALA A 377 -5.35 -51.62 -0.76
CA ALA A 377 -5.03 -50.56 0.19
C ALA A 377 -3.55 -50.11 0.12
N THR A 378 -3.36 -48.81 0.37
CA THR A 378 -2.04 -48.19 0.56
C THR A 378 -1.85 -47.84 2.03
N TYR A 379 -0.73 -48.23 2.61
CA TYR A 379 -0.41 -48.00 4.01
C TYR A 379 0.63 -46.89 4.15
N TYR A 380 0.34 -45.96 5.04
CA TYR A 380 1.19 -44.81 5.36
C TYR A 380 1.57 -44.82 6.85
N LYS A 381 2.69 -44.19 7.19
CA LYS A 381 2.94 -43.69 8.55
C LYS A 381 3.33 -42.24 8.50
N ASP A 382 3.04 -41.57 9.61
CA ASP A 382 3.45 -40.21 9.83
C ASP A 382 4.75 -40.18 10.63
N ILE A 383 5.69 -39.38 10.16
CA ILE A 383 6.90 -39.01 10.88
C ILE A 383 6.71 -37.57 11.35
N ASN A 384 6.63 -37.40 12.66
CA ASN A 384 6.49 -36.08 13.28
C ASN A 384 7.89 -35.54 13.59
N TYR A 385 8.12 -34.27 13.28
CA TYR A 385 9.38 -33.58 13.53
C TYR A 385 9.16 -32.36 14.42
N ASP A 386 10.12 -32.07 15.30
CA ASP A 386 10.30 -30.81 16.04
C ASP A 386 11.76 -30.39 15.82
N LYS A 387 11.97 -29.46 14.89
CA LYS A 387 13.27 -29.00 14.43
C LYS A 387 13.58 -27.66 15.09
N ASN A 388 14.41 -27.69 16.13
CA ASN A 388 14.78 -26.50 16.88
C ASN A 388 16.10 -25.91 16.40
N ILE A 389 16.13 -24.59 16.25
CA ILE A 389 17.30 -23.84 15.78
C ILE A 389 17.91 -23.00 16.91
N GLN A 390 19.23 -22.89 16.88
CA GLN A 390 20.02 -21.91 17.65
C GLN A 390 21.12 -21.36 16.76
N ILE A 391 21.61 -20.16 17.05
CA ILE A 391 22.66 -19.53 16.25
C ILE A 391 23.84 -19.03 17.09
N LYS A 392 25.01 -19.07 16.47
CA LYS A 392 26.20 -18.32 16.91
C LYS A 392 26.80 -17.60 15.72
N PHE A 393 27.63 -16.61 15.95
CA PHE A 393 28.31 -15.89 14.87
C PHE A 393 29.80 -16.31 14.81
N GLU A 394 30.26 -16.67 13.62
CA GLU A 394 31.67 -16.95 13.35
C GLU A 394 32.09 -16.18 12.09
N ASN A 395 33.10 -15.31 12.22
CA ASN A 395 33.60 -14.46 11.13
C ASN A 395 32.46 -13.67 10.42
N GLY A 396 31.52 -13.15 11.20
CA GLY A 396 30.37 -12.39 10.71
C GLY A 396 29.22 -13.20 10.06
N ILE A 397 29.34 -14.54 10.02
CA ILE A 397 28.34 -15.44 9.45
C ILE A 397 27.63 -16.20 10.56
N ALA A 398 26.30 -16.30 10.48
CA ALA A 398 25.52 -17.13 11.38
C ALA A 398 25.81 -18.62 11.14
N VAL A 399 26.18 -19.32 12.21
CA VAL A 399 26.32 -20.77 12.27
C VAL A 399 25.13 -21.32 13.04
N LEU A 400 24.30 -22.09 12.34
CA LEU A 400 23.05 -22.63 12.83
C LEU A 400 23.32 -24.00 13.43
N THR A 401 22.80 -24.25 14.63
CA THR A 401 22.72 -25.59 15.21
C THR A 401 21.27 -26.02 15.16
N LEU A 402 20.99 -27.04 14.34
CA LEU A 402 19.67 -27.63 14.21
C LEU A 402 19.61 -28.88 15.08
N THR A 403 18.69 -28.91 16.04
CA THR A 403 18.39 -30.11 16.81
C THR A 403 17.03 -30.64 16.39
N THR A 404 17.02 -31.83 15.78
CA THR A 404 15.80 -32.48 15.29
C THR A 404 15.39 -33.58 16.26
N TYR A 405 14.18 -33.45 16.79
CA TYR A 405 13.47 -34.52 17.49
C TYR A 405 12.46 -35.10 16.52
N SER A 406 12.48 -36.42 16.32
CA SER A 406 11.47 -37.04 15.47
C SER A 406 10.94 -38.33 16.06
N TYR A 407 9.68 -38.61 15.74
CA TYR A 407 9.11 -39.90 16.04
C TYR A 407 8.07 -40.37 15.01
N GLN A 408 7.98 -41.68 14.87
CA GLN A 408 7.05 -42.34 13.96
C GLN A 408 5.76 -42.68 14.70
N SER A 409 4.61 -42.29 14.14
CA SER A 409 3.29 -42.67 14.63
C SER A 409 2.52 -43.48 13.59
N ALA A 410 1.81 -44.52 14.06
CA ALA A 410 0.91 -45.32 13.23
C ALA A 410 -0.49 -44.69 13.07
N GLU A 411 -0.85 -43.75 13.95
CA GLU A 411 -2.16 -43.08 13.97
C GLU A 411 -1.98 -41.58 14.20
N ALA A 412 -2.93 -40.78 13.72
CA ALA A 412 -2.95 -39.33 13.93
C ALA A 412 -2.90 -38.98 15.42
N GLN A 413 -2.04 -38.03 15.80
CA GLN A 413 -1.86 -37.60 17.18
C GLN A 413 -2.32 -36.15 17.37
N SER A 414 -2.92 -35.87 18.52
CA SER A 414 -3.14 -34.48 18.97
C SER A 414 -1.81 -33.79 19.26
N ASP A 415 -1.78 -32.46 19.21
CA ASP A 415 -0.56 -31.69 19.48
C ASP A 415 -0.04 -31.89 20.91
N ALA A 416 -0.94 -32.14 21.88
CA ALA A 416 -0.55 -32.48 23.24
C ALA A 416 0.19 -33.82 23.31
N GLN A 417 -0.22 -34.82 22.51
CA GLN A 417 0.48 -36.11 22.42
C GLN A 417 1.84 -35.94 21.73
N LYS A 418 1.90 -35.19 20.62
CA LYS A 418 3.16 -34.85 19.94
C LYS A 418 4.14 -34.20 20.91
N GLN A 419 3.68 -33.20 21.66
CA GLN A 419 4.52 -32.46 22.60
C GLN A 419 5.06 -33.37 23.71
N ARG A 420 4.22 -34.21 24.31
CA ARG A 420 4.67 -35.19 25.32
C ARG A 420 5.76 -36.10 24.76
N MET A 421 5.65 -36.46 23.48
CA MET A 421 6.63 -37.32 22.85
C MET A 421 7.94 -36.60 22.57
N PHE A 422 7.90 -35.38 22.04
CA PHE A 422 9.09 -34.56 21.88
C PHE A 422 9.78 -34.30 23.22
N ASP A 423 9.02 -34.06 24.30
CA ASP A 423 9.57 -33.88 25.65
C ASP A 423 10.24 -35.16 26.18
N LEU A 424 9.68 -36.33 25.87
CA LEU A 424 10.31 -37.62 26.20
C LEU A 424 11.65 -37.78 25.46
N ILE A 425 11.69 -37.51 24.16
CA ILE A 425 12.91 -37.60 23.36
C ILE A 425 13.96 -36.59 23.86
N LYS A 426 13.55 -35.36 24.19
CA LYS A 426 14.42 -34.28 24.72
C LYS A 426 15.16 -34.70 25.98
N LYS A 427 14.46 -35.38 26.90
CA LYS A 427 14.98 -35.82 28.21
C LYS A 427 15.73 -37.15 28.15
N THR A 428 15.58 -37.92 27.07
CA THR A 428 16.18 -39.24 26.93
C THR A 428 17.55 -39.12 26.24
N PRO A 429 18.63 -39.68 26.82
CA PRO A 429 19.93 -39.76 26.16
C PRO A 429 19.83 -40.46 24.79
N LYS A 430 20.59 -39.98 23.79
CA LYS A 430 20.49 -40.46 22.40
C LYS A 430 20.75 -41.96 22.27
N ASP A 431 21.66 -42.50 23.06
CA ASP A 431 21.99 -43.92 23.15
C ASP A 431 20.87 -44.80 23.73
N LYS A 432 19.87 -44.18 24.37
CA LYS A 432 18.71 -44.85 24.98
C LYS A 432 17.41 -44.68 24.19
N LEU A 433 17.45 -43.98 23.06
CA LEU A 433 16.28 -43.84 22.18
C LEU A 433 16.03 -45.15 21.43
N THR A 434 14.77 -45.60 21.42
CA THR A 434 14.36 -46.83 20.73
C THR A 434 14.02 -46.58 19.26
N VAL A 435 13.92 -47.65 18.47
CA VAL A 435 13.50 -47.59 17.06
C VAL A 435 12.19 -46.80 16.94
N GLY A 436 12.17 -45.81 16.04
CA GLY A 436 11.04 -44.91 15.84
C GLY A 436 11.08 -43.62 16.66
N PHE A 437 12.05 -43.44 17.57
CA PHE A 437 12.37 -42.17 18.24
C PHE A 437 13.80 -41.75 17.90
N ASN A 438 13.98 -40.51 17.46
CA ASN A 438 15.30 -40.04 17.05
C ASN A 438 15.57 -38.62 17.57
N LYS A 439 16.84 -38.39 17.90
CA LYS A 439 17.41 -37.09 18.20
C LYS A 439 18.70 -36.94 17.40
N SER A 440 18.74 -35.96 16.51
CA SER A 440 19.96 -35.57 15.80
C SER A 440 20.28 -34.10 16.06
N THR A 441 21.56 -33.78 15.97
CA THR A 441 22.07 -32.42 16.03
C THR A 441 23.03 -32.24 14.87
N GLU A 442 22.79 -31.21 14.07
CA GLU A 442 23.55 -30.89 12.86
C GLU A 442 23.92 -29.41 12.88
N THR A 443 25.08 -29.08 12.29
CA THR A 443 25.57 -27.71 12.23
C THR A 443 25.65 -27.26 10.78
N TRP A 444 25.12 -26.07 10.52
CA TRP A 444 25.01 -25.46 9.20
C TRP A 444 25.58 -24.04 9.23
N ARG A 445 26.01 -23.50 8.10
CA ARG A 445 26.34 -22.08 7.95
C ARG A 445 25.24 -21.43 7.12
N SER A 446 24.78 -20.23 7.51
CA SER A 446 23.87 -19.45 6.67
C SER A 446 24.61 -19.10 5.37
N SER A 447 24.08 -19.52 4.22
CA SER A 447 24.70 -19.22 2.93
C SER A 447 24.11 -17.97 2.27
N THR A 448 24.91 -17.29 1.45
CA THR A 448 24.44 -16.27 0.49
C THR A 448 24.17 -16.85 -0.90
N GLU A 449 24.65 -18.07 -1.21
CA GLU A 449 24.45 -18.78 -2.49
C GLU A 449 24.08 -20.26 -2.29
N SER A 450 23.40 -20.83 -3.29
CA SER A 450 22.83 -22.19 -3.35
C SER A 450 23.83 -23.34 -3.55
N ASN A 451 25.14 -23.12 -3.45
CA ASN A 451 26.14 -24.11 -3.88
C ASN A 451 26.76 -25.00 -2.80
N THR A 452 26.15 -25.13 -1.61
CA THR A 452 26.69 -26.03 -0.56
C THR A 452 25.62 -26.91 0.09
N PHE A 453 24.88 -27.68 -0.71
CA PHE A 453 24.13 -28.81 -0.17
C PHE A 453 24.34 -30.00 -1.10
N GLY A 454 24.99 -31.07 -0.59
CA GLY A 454 25.27 -32.31 -1.33
C GLY A 454 23.99 -33.04 -1.77
N VAL A 455 24.09 -34.35 -2.04
CA VAL A 455 23.08 -35.21 -2.71
C VAL A 455 21.59 -35.01 -2.31
N ARG A 456 21.27 -34.42 -1.15
CA ARG A 456 19.91 -34.00 -0.75
C ARG A 456 19.38 -32.71 -1.41
N GLY A 457 20.18 -31.96 -2.16
CA GLY A 457 19.75 -30.74 -2.87
C GLY A 457 18.89 -31.00 -4.12
N LEU A 458 18.86 -32.24 -4.63
CA LEU A 458 18.14 -32.62 -5.86
C LEU A 458 16.62 -32.82 -5.63
N GLU A 459 16.20 -33.37 -4.49
CA GLU A 459 14.77 -33.64 -4.19
C GLU A 459 14.00 -32.38 -3.74
N TYR A 460 14.69 -31.36 -3.23
CA TYR A 460 14.08 -30.16 -2.63
C TYR A 460 14.13 -28.91 -3.53
N SER A 461 14.54 -29.08 -4.80
CA SER A 461 14.65 -27.97 -5.76
C SER A 461 13.29 -27.36 -6.16
N GLU A 462 12.17 -28.09 -6.04
CA GLU A 462 10.86 -27.61 -6.50
C GLU A 462 10.21 -26.60 -5.57
N LYS A 463 10.17 -26.84 -4.24
CA LYS A 463 9.68 -25.86 -3.26
C LYS A 463 10.53 -24.59 -3.26
N MET A 464 11.86 -24.74 -3.32
CA MET A 464 12.77 -23.60 -3.42
C MET A 464 12.61 -22.81 -4.72
N LYS A 465 12.35 -23.47 -5.85
CA LYS A 465 12.02 -22.79 -7.12
C LYS A 465 10.72 -22.00 -6.99
N ALA A 466 9.67 -22.54 -6.38
CA ALA A 466 8.41 -21.84 -6.18
C ALA A 466 8.62 -20.54 -5.35
N TYR A 467 9.36 -20.63 -4.25
CA TYR A 467 9.70 -19.45 -3.42
C TYR A 467 10.65 -18.46 -4.12
N GLU A 468 11.52 -18.94 -5.02
CA GLU A 468 12.35 -18.06 -5.85
C GLU A 468 11.53 -17.31 -6.91
N GLU A 469 10.55 -17.96 -7.54
CA GLU A 469 9.64 -17.30 -8.47
C GLU A 469 8.71 -16.31 -7.75
N GLU A 470 8.17 -16.66 -6.58
CA GLU A 470 7.34 -15.74 -5.79
C GLU A 470 8.11 -14.47 -5.39
N ARG A 471 9.38 -14.61 -4.98
CA ARG A 471 10.25 -13.45 -4.70
C ARG A 471 10.55 -12.62 -5.93
N LYS A 472 10.75 -13.24 -7.10
CA LYS A 472 10.95 -12.50 -8.37
C LYS A 472 9.69 -11.71 -8.74
N GLU A 473 8.52 -12.31 -8.62
CA GLU A 473 7.24 -11.63 -8.90
C GLU A 473 6.95 -10.52 -7.89
N ALA A 474 7.22 -10.73 -6.60
CA ALA A 474 7.12 -9.69 -5.57
C ALA A 474 8.03 -8.49 -5.88
N LYS A 475 9.30 -8.73 -6.25
CA LYS A 475 10.22 -7.66 -6.68
C LYS A 475 9.70 -6.90 -7.91
N LYS A 476 9.14 -7.60 -8.90
CA LYS A 476 8.52 -6.95 -10.08
C LYS A 476 7.29 -6.12 -9.69
N LYS A 477 6.43 -6.65 -8.83
CA LYS A 477 5.23 -5.96 -8.32
C LYS A 477 5.63 -4.69 -7.57
N PHE A 478 6.56 -4.79 -6.63
CA PHE A 478 7.10 -3.64 -5.87
C PHE A 478 7.61 -2.53 -6.79
N LEU A 479 8.47 -2.86 -7.76
CA LEU A 479 8.99 -1.87 -8.72
C LEU A 479 7.87 -1.22 -9.56
N LYS A 480 6.84 -1.98 -9.92
CA LYS A 480 5.68 -1.50 -10.69
C LYS A 480 4.78 -0.59 -9.84
N ASP A 481 4.50 -0.97 -8.61
CA ASP A 481 3.63 -0.21 -7.71
C ASP A 481 4.31 1.08 -7.24
N MET A 482 5.62 1.03 -7.02
CA MET A 482 6.46 2.22 -6.82
C MET A 482 6.33 3.17 -8.03
N ALA A 483 6.50 2.67 -9.27
CA ALA A 483 6.34 3.51 -10.47
C ALA A 483 4.95 4.16 -10.58
N LYS A 484 3.88 3.45 -10.19
CA LYS A 484 2.50 3.98 -10.20
C LYS A 484 2.27 5.04 -9.13
N ALA A 485 2.69 4.77 -7.89
CA ALA A 485 2.51 5.71 -6.78
C ALA A 485 3.16 7.07 -7.09
N PHE A 486 4.26 7.11 -7.84
CA PHE A 486 4.88 8.37 -8.31
C PHE A 486 4.15 9.04 -9.47
N ALA A 487 3.57 8.27 -10.41
CA ALA A 487 2.70 8.82 -11.44
C ALA A 487 1.46 9.51 -10.84
N ASP A 488 0.92 8.93 -9.77
CA ASP A 488 -0.23 9.46 -9.03
C ASP A 488 0.16 10.62 -8.08
N ALA A 489 1.32 10.55 -7.41
CA ALA A 489 1.81 11.62 -6.52
C ALA A 489 2.14 12.92 -7.28
N ALA A 490 2.55 12.83 -8.55
CA ALA A 490 2.70 14.00 -9.43
C ALA A 490 1.38 14.77 -9.66
N THR A 491 0.23 14.16 -9.34
CA THR A 491 -1.10 14.80 -9.41
C THR A 491 -1.64 15.25 -8.04
N THR A 492 -1.01 14.87 -6.91
CA THR A 492 -1.63 15.03 -5.58
C THR A 492 -0.73 15.49 -4.41
N ALA A 493 0.58 15.68 -4.55
CA ALA A 493 1.42 16.07 -3.39
C ALA A 493 2.35 17.29 -3.61
N ILE A 494 2.18 18.30 -2.76
CA ILE A 494 3.06 19.46 -2.54
C ILE A 494 4.07 19.05 -1.46
N ALA A 495 5.22 18.46 -1.79
CA ALA A 495 6.33 18.29 -0.84
C ALA A 495 7.71 18.04 -1.53
N PRO A 496 8.82 18.63 -1.03
CA PRO A 496 10.17 18.43 -1.56
C PRO A 496 10.73 17.00 -1.48
N GLU A 497 10.25 16.15 -0.56
CA GLU A 497 10.71 14.74 -0.46
C GLU A 497 10.30 13.90 -1.69
N ALA A 498 9.22 14.29 -2.38
CA ALA A 498 8.79 13.65 -3.61
C ALA A 498 9.84 13.76 -4.73
N TYR A 499 10.69 14.79 -4.72
CA TYR A 499 11.76 14.98 -5.70
C TYR A 499 12.93 14.00 -5.51
N PHE A 500 13.33 13.75 -4.27
CA PHE A 500 14.39 12.79 -3.94
C PHE A 500 13.93 11.35 -4.15
N ALA A 501 12.70 11.04 -3.74
CA ALA A 501 12.10 9.74 -3.99
C ALA A 501 11.91 9.49 -5.51
N ASN A 502 11.52 10.52 -6.29
CA ASN A 502 11.46 10.43 -7.76
C ASN A 502 12.83 10.13 -8.41
N LYS A 503 13.95 10.69 -7.92
CA LYS A 503 15.29 10.34 -8.43
C LYS A 503 15.73 8.92 -8.05
N VAL A 504 15.48 8.48 -6.83
CA VAL A 504 15.75 7.11 -6.37
C VAL A 504 14.92 6.08 -7.15
N VAL A 505 13.67 6.42 -7.49
CA VAL A 505 12.78 5.57 -8.28
C VAL A 505 13.10 5.59 -9.76
N GLN A 506 13.44 6.73 -10.37
CA GLN A 506 13.94 6.73 -11.74
C GLN A 506 15.27 6.00 -11.88
N ALA A 507 16.16 6.09 -10.90
CA ALA A 507 17.37 5.28 -10.84
C ALA A 507 17.04 3.78 -10.70
N ALA A 508 16.09 3.39 -9.83
CA ALA A 508 15.67 2.00 -9.69
C ALA A 508 14.94 1.43 -10.93
N LEU A 509 14.27 2.29 -11.71
CA LEU A 509 13.55 1.92 -12.95
C LEU A 509 14.46 1.91 -14.18
N THR A 510 15.56 2.66 -14.20
CA THR A 510 16.58 2.60 -15.28
C THR A 510 17.51 1.40 -15.15
N VAL A 511 17.54 0.76 -13.98
CA VAL A 511 18.11 -0.58 -13.85
C VAL A 511 17.16 -1.59 -14.49
N ASP A 512 17.41 -1.91 -15.75
CA ASP A 512 16.80 -3.02 -16.51
C ASP A 512 16.49 -4.19 -15.54
N ALA A 513 15.22 -4.56 -15.34
CA ALA A 513 14.80 -5.54 -14.33
C ALA A 513 15.51 -6.90 -14.47
N SER A 514 16.05 -7.18 -15.67
CA SER A 514 16.87 -8.34 -16.01
C SER A 514 18.39 -8.11 -15.88
N LYS A 515 18.86 -6.86 -15.92
CA LYS A 515 20.27 -6.49 -15.68
C LYS A 515 20.55 -6.16 -14.22
N ALA A 516 19.59 -5.75 -13.40
CA ALA A 516 19.81 -5.50 -11.96
C ALA A 516 20.42 -6.71 -11.26
N ALA A 517 19.81 -7.89 -11.45
CA ALA A 517 20.28 -9.17 -10.90
C ALA A 517 21.63 -9.62 -11.48
N ASN A 518 22.00 -9.14 -12.67
CA ASN A 518 23.23 -9.50 -13.37
C ASN A 518 24.36 -8.48 -13.15
N ASN A 519 24.01 -7.23 -12.82
CA ASN A 519 24.90 -6.12 -12.51
C ASN A 519 25.29 -6.13 -11.04
N SER A 520 24.40 -6.48 -10.11
CA SER A 520 24.79 -6.74 -8.71
C SER A 520 25.78 -7.91 -8.66
N PHE A 521 25.58 -8.98 -9.43
CA PHE A 521 26.52 -10.10 -9.55
C PHE A 521 27.85 -9.73 -10.25
N LYS A 522 27.83 -8.83 -11.25
CA LYS A 522 29.05 -8.32 -11.91
C LYS A 522 29.80 -7.29 -11.06
N LEU A 523 29.11 -6.49 -10.26
CA LEU A 523 29.72 -5.56 -9.30
C LEU A 523 30.36 -6.36 -8.15
N TYR A 524 29.68 -7.43 -7.69
CA TYR A 524 30.16 -8.41 -6.71
C TYR A 524 31.50 -9.05 -7.13
N LYS A 525 31.61 -9.54 -8.37
CA LYS A 525 32.87 -10.11 -8.92
C LYS A 525 33.99 -9.11 -9.16
N LYS A 526 33.66 -7.84 -9.39
CA LYS A 526 34.64 -6.77 -9.63
C LYS A 526 35.24 -6.23 -8.33
N LEU A 527 34.48 -6.30 -7.22
CA LEU A 527 34.88 -5.77 -5.92
C LEU A 527 35.65 -6.79 -5.06
N ASP A 528 35.38 -8.10 -5.18
CA ASP A 528 36.12 -9.14 -4.44
C ASP A 528 37.31 -9.77 -5.22
N GLY A 529 37.51 -9.37 -6.49
CA GLY A 529 38.57 -9.88 -7.35
C GLY A 529 38.32 -11.28 -7.93
N SER A 530 37.11 -11.82 -7.85
CA SER A 530 36.73 -13.13 -8.39
C SER A 530 36.31 -13.13 -9.87
N ASP A 531 36.52 -12.03 -10.60
CA ASP A 531 36.42 -12.02 -12.07
C ASP A 531 37.52 -12.94 -12.65
N PRO A 532 37.18 -14.06 -13.32
CA PRO A 532 38.15 -15.05 -13.79
C PRO A 532 39.14 -14.55 -14.86
N LYS A 533 39.10 -13.26 -15.23
CA LYS A 533 40.07 -12.63 -16.12
C LYS A 533 41.35 -12.12 -15.44
N ASP A 534 41.38 -12.00 -14.11
CA ASP A 534 42.57 -11.53 -13.39
C ASP A 534 43.34 -12.66 -12.69
N ARG A 535 43.49 -13.81 -13.36
CA ARG A 535 44.60 -14.73 -13.06
C ARG A 535 45.90 -14.07 -13.52
N ILE A 536 46.57 -13.36 -12.61
CA ILE A 536 48.01 -13.16 -12.72
C ILE A 536 48.69 -14.27 -11.93
N GLU A 537 49.41 -15.13 -12.65
CA GLU A 537 50.31 -16.13 -12.10
C GLU A 537 51.32 -15.47 -11.15
N LYS A 538 51.27 -15.85 -9.86
CA LYS A 538 52.37 -16.53 -9.15
C LYS A 538 51.95 -16.99 -7.77
#